data_AF-A0A960L6P4-F1
#
_entry.id   AF-A0A960L6P4-F1
#
_cell.length_a   1.000
_cell.length_b   1.000
_cell.length_c   1.000
_cell.angle_alpha   90.00
_cell.angle_beta   90.00
_cell.angle_gamma   90.00
#
_symmetry.space_group_name_H-M   'P 1'
#
loop_
_entity.id
_entity.type
_entity.pdbx_description
1 polymer ?
#
loop_
_entity_poly.entity_id
_entity_poly.type
_entity_poly.pdbx_seq_one_letter_code
_entity_poly.pdbx_strand_id
1 'polypeptide(L)'
;MIAPGRVVEAGTLVIRDGLIVAAGAQVEIPPDARVEDLAGKTLYPGLIDAYAERPWPENAPPAQGGNPNDQVHPEREIAPYAYDEGWVLQHRNAGITTALIAPEDGVLRGSSALIAMGDGGTGANLLRRRAAQHVSLAQIPRRTTYPTSTMGTVALFRQTVLDARWYDQAREIWRQHPQQQRVAYDASLEALAGDLRGGVRFVFKTADPNGAARAARLARELDVPAMLMGNGREYQCLAQLRKAALPVIVPLDFPKPPKVGDEGEAREIGLAELRHWDHAPANPAEALGAGLTVALTSFGLEVPGD
;
A
#
# COMPACT_ATOMS: atom_id res chain seq x y z
N MET A 1 -17.43 14.73 21.73
CA MET A 1 -16.31 14.05 21.03
C MET A 1 -16.71 13.86 19.59
N ILE A 2 -15.95 14.44 18.66
CA ILE A 2 -16.11 14.19 17.22
C ILE A 2 -15.53 12.80 16.95
N ALA A 3 -16.23 12.02 16.13
CA ALA A 3 -15.85 10.66 15.77
C ALA A 3 -16.28 10.39 14.33
N PRO A 4 -15.65 9.43 13.64
CA PRO A 4 -16.11 8.98 12.32
C PRO A 4 -17.62 8.64 12.34
N GLY A 5 -18.34 9.05 11.31
CA GLY A 5 -19.79 8.83 11.17
C GLY A 5 -20.68 9.82 11.92
N ARG A 6 -20.12 10.80 12.65
CA ARG A 6 -20.89 11.86 13.30
C ARG A 6 -20.70 13.20 12.57
N VAL A 7 -21.80 13.80 12.15
CA VAL A 7 -21.82 15.14 11.54
C VAL A 7 -22.10 16.19 12.63
N VAL A 8 -21.43 17.34 12.52
CA VAL A 8 -21.69 18.54 13.34
C VAL A 8 -22.07 19.67 12.37
N GLU A 9 -23.35 20.00 12.30
CA GLU A 9 -23.91 20.95 11.31
C GLU A 9 -23.37 22.38 11.46
N ALA A 10 -23.23 22.85 12.70
CA ALA A 10 -22.70 24.18 13.02
C ALA A 10 -21.55 24.03 14.01
N GLY A 11 -20.37 23.70 13.49
CA GLY A 11 -19.18 23.41 14.27
C GLY A 11 -18.10 24.48 14.16
N THR A 12 -17.32 24.63 15.22
CA THR A 12 -16.08 25.40 15.24
C THR A 12 -14.91 24.43 15.38
N LEU A 13 -13.86 24.65 14.59
CA LEU A 13 -12.58 23.93 14.63
C LEU A 13 -11.48 24.92 15.00
N VAL A 14 -10.72 24.62 16.05
CA VAL A 14 -9.58 25.42 16.49
C VAL A 14 -8.30 24.66 16.20
N ILE A 15 -7.43 25.27 15.42
CA ILE A 15 -6.11 24.74 15.06
C ILE A 15 -5.04 25.65 15.68
N ARG A 16 -4.06 25.05 16.34
CA ARG A 16 -2.89 25.74 16.88
C ARG A 16 -1.65 24.91 16.58
N ASP A 17 -0.63 25.55 16.01
CA ASP A 17 0.66 24.93 15.66
C ASP A 17 0.52 23.65 14.81
N GLY A 18 -0.42 23.66 13.86
CA GLY A 18 -0.69 22.53 12.97
C GLY A 18 -1.50 21.39 13.59
N LEU A 19 -1.96 21.52 14.83
CA LEU A 19 -2.75 20.51 15.54
C LEU A 19 -4.16 21.01 15.84
N ILE A 20 -5.13 20.10 15.78
CA ILE A 20 -6.50 20.37 16.21
C ILE A 20 -6.54 20.34 17.74
N VAL A 21 -6.88 21.47 18.36
CA VAL A 21 -6.95 21.59 19.84
C VAL A 21 -8.39 21.54 20.36
N ALA A 22 -9.37 21.93 19.55
CA ALA A 22 -10.78 21.82 19.90
C ALA A 22 -11.64 21.73 18.64
N ALA A 23 -12.74 20.96 18.72
CA ALA A 23 -13.67 20.80 17.62
C ALA A 23 -15.07 20.41 18.13
N GLY A 24 -16.12 21.12 17.69
CA GLY A 24 -17.50 20.83 18.08
C GLY A 24 -18.45 22.02 17.93
N ALA A 25 -19.71 21.84 18.31
CA ALA A 25 -20.74 22.88 18.16
C ALA A 25 -20.63 24.04 19.17
N GLN A 26 -20.03 23.79 20.34
CA GLN A 26 -19.85 24.76 21.40
C GLN A 26 -18.37 24.80 21.78
N VAL A 27 -17.56 25.42 20.93
CA VAL A 27 -16.13 25.62 21.18
C VAL A 27 -15.90 27.11 21.38
N GLU A 28 -15.27 27.48 22.49
CA GLU A 28 -14.82 28.85 22.71
C GLU A 28 -13.69 29.18 21.74
N ILE A 29 -13.86 30.26 20.98
CA ILE A 29 -12.85 30.76 20.05
C ILE A 29 -11.78 31.49 20.88
N PRO A 30 -10.50 31.07 20.85
CA PRO A 30 -9.44 31.79 21.55
C PRO A 30 -9.35 33.25 21.08
N PRO A 31 -9.12 34.22 21.98
CA PRO A 31 -9.12 35.65 21.63
C PRO A 31 -7.99 36.04 20.65
N ASP A 32 -6.95 35.24 20.57
CA ASP A 32 -5.80 35.39 19.67
C ASP A 32 -5.98 34.66 18.33
N ALA A 33 -7.10 33.95 18.12
CA ALA A 33 -7.32 33.18 16.91
C ALA A 33 -7.71 34.07 15.73
N ARG A 34 -7.13 33.79 14.56
CA ARG A 34 -7.68 34.26 13.28
C ARG A 34 -8.96 33.47 12.99
N VAL A 35 -10.08 34.17 12.86
CA VAL A 35 -11.37 33.57 12.55
C VAL A 35 -11.58 33.56 11.05
N GLU A 36 -11.90 32.39 10.50
CA GLU A 36 -12.33 32.23 9.11
C GLU A 36 -13.74 31.67 9.09
N ASP A 37 -14.67 32.41 8.48
CA ASP A 37 -16.04 31.96 8.30
C ASP A 37 -16.13 31.02 7.10
N LEU A 38 -16.59 29.79 7.38
CA LEU A 38 -16.77 28.73 6.41
C LEU A 38 -18.25 28.36 6.28
N ALA A 39 -19.17 29.29 6.56
CA ALA A 39 -20.60 29.10 6.37
C ALA A 39 -20.92 28.54 4.98
N GLY A 40 -21.77 27.50 4.94
CA GLY A 40 -22.14 26.80 3.72
C GLY A 40 -21.08 25.85 3.17
N LYS A 41 -19.93 25.68 3.85
CA LYS A 41 -18.89 24.72 3.48
C LYS A 41 -18.88 23.53 4.44
N THR A 42 -18.35 22.41 3.96
CA THR A 42 -18.16 21.19 4.76
C THR A 42 -16.69 21.02 5.10
N LEU A 43 -16.38 20.94 6.40
CA LEU A 43 -15.08 20.52 6.89
C LEU A 43 -15.07 19.01 7.14
N TYR A 44 -14.09 18.32 6.58
CA TYR A 44 -13.89 16.90 6.77
C TYR A 44 -12.39 16.60 6.99
N PRO A 45 -12.05 15.49 7.65
CA PRO A 45 -10.64 15.06 7.76
C PRO A 45 -10.07 14.79 6.37
N GLY A 46 -8.83 15.20 6.12
CA GLY A 46 -8.16 14.90 4.88
C GLY A 46 -8.13 13.40 4.59
N LEU A 47 -8.32 13.03 3.33
CA LEU A 47 -8.30 11.63 2.91
C LEU A 47 -6.88 11.06 3.01
N ILE A 48 -6.81 9.74 3.25
CA ILE A 48 -5.56 8.99 3.29
C ILE A 48 -5.60 7.98 2.14
N ASP A 49 -4.68 8.10 1.19
CA ASP A 49 -4.49 7.09 0.17
C ASP A 49 -3.59 5.97 0.70
N ALA A 50 -4.15 4.77 0.84
CA ALA A 50 -3.45 3.64 1.45
C ALA A 50 -2.35 3.04 0.56
N TYR A 51 -2.28 3.37 -0.73
CA TYR A 51 -1.31 2.79 -1.64
C TYR A 51 -1.10 3.63 -2.90
N ALA A 52 0.12 4.06 -3.17
CA ALA A 52 0.47 4.68 -4.45
C ALA A 52 1.78 4.09 -4.94
N GLU A 53 1.73 3.34 -6.04
CA GLU A 53 2.90 2.70 -6.63
C GLU A 53 3.71 3.71 -7.43
N ARG A 54 5.03 3.74 -7.22
CA ARG A 54 5.93 4.59 -8.00
C ARG A 54 7.14 3.78 -8.48
N PRO A 55 7.61 4.05 -9.71
CA PRO A 55 8.86 3.49 -10.18
C PRO A 55 10.03 4.08 -9.40
N TRP A 56 11.14 3.35 -9.39
CA TRP A 56 12.40 3.92 -8.94
C TRP A 56 12.85 5.00 -9.93
N PRO A 57 13.35 6.15 -9.46
CA PRO A 57 13.92 7.12 -10.37
C PRO A 57 15.16 6.54 -11.05
N GLU A 58 15.42 6.93 -12.30
CA GLU A 58 16.52 6.38 -13.11
C GLU A 58 17.90 6.56 -12.47
N ASN A 59 18.07 7.62 -11.67
CA ASN A 59 19.29 7.93 -10.95
C ASN A 59 19.36 7.29 -9.55
N ALA A 60 18.39 6.45 -9.16
CA ALA A 60 18.48 5.69 -7.92
C ALA A 60 19.72 4.79 -7.98
N PRO A 61 20.61 4.83 -6.96
CA PRO A 61 21.78 3.99 -6.96
C PRO A 61 21.33 2.52 -6.95
N PRO A 62 22.01 1.63 -7.69
CA PRO A 62 21.74 0.21 -7.61
C PRO A 62 22.00 -0.26 -6.18
N ALA A 63 21.19 -1.21 -5.71
CA ALA A 63 21.46 -1.88 -4.44
C ALA A 63 22.83 -2.57 -4.52
N GLN A 64 23.67 -2.36 -3.50
CA GLN A 64 24.99 -2.99 -3.40
C GLN A 64 25.01 -4.02 -2.28
N GLY A 65 25.66 -5.15 -2.53
CA GLY A 65 25.80 -6.23 -1.55
C GLY A 65 24.47 -6.88 -1.14
N GLY A 66 23.43 -6.76 -1.97
CA GLY A 66 22.15 -7.41 -1.77
C GLY A 66 22.07 -8.76 -2.47
N ASN A 67 20.85 -9.29 -2.56
CA ASN A 67 20.57 -10.59 -3.14
C ASN A 67 21.03 -10.67 -4.61
N PRO A 68 21.62 -11.78 -5.05
CA PRO A 68 22.02 -11.96 -6.45
C PRO A 68 20.83 -12.03 -7.42
N ASN A 69 19.62 -12.31 -6.92
CA ASN A 69 18.40 -12.19 -7.71
C ASN A 69 17.93 -10.73 -7.68
N ASP A 70 17.92 -10.10 -8.85
CA ASP A 70 17.49 -8.72 -9.09
C ASP A 70 15.97 -8.50 -8.96
N GLN A 71 15.25 -9.41 -8.31
CA GLN A 71 13.84 -9.28 -7.93
C GLN A 71 13.66 -9.24 -6.41
N VAL A 72 14.77 -9.25 -5.68
CA VAL A 72 14.80 -9.22 -4.22
C VAL A 72 15.52 -7.96 -3.77
N HIS A 73 14.72 -6.98 -3.37
CA HIS A 73 15.15 -5.65 -2.96
C HIS A 73 14.61 -5.19 -1.59
N PRO A 74 14.49 -6.06 -0.57
CA PRO A 74 13.95 -5.65 0.73
C PRO A 74 14.76 -4.51 1.38
N GLU A 75 16.02 -4.33 1.02
CA GLU A 75 16.91 -3.27 1.47
C GLU A 75 16.58 -1.88 0.91
N ARG A 76 15.91 -1.81 -0.26
CA ARG A 76 15.61 -0.53 -0.90
C ARG A 76 14.46 0.19 -0.19
N GLU A 77 14.59 1.50 -0.03
CA GLU A 77 13.56 2.36 0.55
C GLU A 77 13.17 3.46 -0.42
N ILE A 78 11.87 3.60 -0.69
CA ILE A 78 11.38 4.63 -1.61
C ILE A 78 11.36 6.03 -0.96
N ALA A 79 11.50 6.11 0.37
CA ALA A 79 11.35 7.35 1.13
C ALA A 79 12.13 8.56 0.57
N PRO A 80 13.41 8.44 0.15
CA PRO A 80 14.15 9.56 -0.42
C PRO A 80 13.54 10.12 -1.72
N TYR A 81 12.77 9.29 -2.42
CA TYR A 81 12.20 9.55 -3.76
C TYR A 81 10.67 9.65 -3.75
N ALA A 82 10.05 9.56 -2.57
CA ALA A 82 8.60 9.49 -2.44
C ALA A 82 7.92 10.81 -2.83
N TYR A 83 8.59 11.94 -2.63
CA TYR A 83 8.04 13.27 -2.89
C TYR A 83 8.19 13.66 -4.36
N ASP A 84 7.10 14.13 -4.95
CA ASP A 84 7.04 14.76 -6.26
C ASP A 84 6.02 15.88 -6.19
N GLU A 85 6.44 17.10 -6.54
CA GLU A 85 5.64 18.30 -6.33
C GLU A 85 4.34 18.30 -7.14
N GLY A 86 4.41 17.90 -8.41
CA GLY A 86 3.24 17.84 -9.29
C GLY A 86 2.24 16.79 -8.83
N TRP A 87 2.74 15.59 -8.49
CA TRP A 87 1.92 14.51 -7.96
C TRP A 87 1.28 14.87 -6.62
N VAL A 88 2.04 15.49 -5.70
CA VAL A 88 1.54 15.96 -4.38
C VAL A 88 0.43 16.99 -4.57
N LEU A 89 0.61 17.96 -5.48
CA LEU A 89 -0.41 18.98 -5.75
C LEU A 89 -1.68 18.35 -6.31
N GLN A 90 -1.56 17.42 -7.26
CA GLN A 90 -2.70 16.72 -7.85
C GLN A 90 -3.52 15.95 -6.79
N HIS A 91 -2.85 15.23 -5.89
CA HIS A 91 -3.51 14.47 -4.82
C HIS A 91 -4.12 15.38 -3.77
N ARG A 92 -3.44 16.49 -3.41
CA ARG A 92 -3.98 17.49 -2.49
C ARG A 92 -5.25 18.13 -3.02
N ASN A 93 -5.31 18.43 -4.32
CA ASN A 93 -6.49 18.99 -4.96
C ASN A 93 -7.70 18.03 -4.94
N ALA A 94 -7.45 16.71 -4.88
CA ALA A 94 -8.48 15.69 -4.68
C ALA A 94 -8.88 15.51 -3.20
N GLY A 95 -8.33 16.30 -2.27
CA GLY A 95 -8.61 16.21 -0.83
C GLY A 95 -7.77 15.15 -0.09
N ILE A 96 -6.78 14.55 -0.75
CA ILE A 96 -5.84 13.61 -0.14
C ILE A 96 -4.74 14.40 0.58
N THR A 97 -4.55 14.12 1.87
CA THR A 97 -3.56 14.82 2.70
C THR A 97 -2.39 13.95 3.10
N THR A 98 -2.53 12.63 2.97
CA THR A 98 -1.50 11.65 3.32
C THR A 98 -1.58 10.47 2.35
N ALA A 99 -0.44 9.94 1.92
CA ALA A 99 -0.41 8.71 1.14
C ALA A 99 0.77 7.81 1.51
N LEU A 100 0.58 6.52 1.30
CA LEU A 100 1.64 5.52 1.37
C LEU A 100 2.22 5.30 -0.02
N ILE A 101 3.47 5.73 -0.23
CA ILE A 101 4.19 5.54 -1.50
C ILE A 101 4.91 4.20 -1.46
N ALA A 102 4.59 3.31 -2.40
CA ALA A 102 5.11 1.96 -2.53
C ALA A 102 6.04 1.83 -3.76
N PRO A 103 7.15 1.07 -3.66
CA PRO A 103 7.98 0.77 -4.82
C PRO A 103 7.30 -0.24 -5.76
N GLU A 104 7.52 -0.08 -7.06
CA GLU A 104 6.91 -0.90 -8.12
C GLU A 104 7.67 -2.19 -8.48
N ASP A 105 9.01 -2.17 -8.40
CA ASP A 105 9.83 -3.20 -9.06
C ASP A 105 10.24 -4.35 -8.13
N GLY A 106 10.21 -5.58 -8.66
CA GLY A 106 10.63 -6.80 -7.98
C GLY A 106 9.50 -7.68 -7.43
N VAL A 107 9.90 -8.85 -6.92
CA VAL A 107 9.06 -9.75 -6.12
C VAL A 107 9.04 -9.26 -4.68
N LEU A 108 10.20 -9.02 -4.08
CA LEU A 108 10.37 -8.27 -2.84
C LEU A 108 10.82 -6.86 -3.24
N ARG A 109 9.93 -5.88 -3.16
CA ARG A 109 10.10 -4.59 -3.84
C ARG A 109 10.83 -3.54 -3.02
N GLY A 110 10.97 -3.79 -1.73
CA GLY A 110 11.49 -2.80 -0.78
C GLY A 110 10.36 -2.07 -0.05
N SER A 111 10.76 -1.13 0.79
CA SER A 111 9.88 -0.54 1.78
C SER A 111 9.24 0.76 1.34
N SER A 112 7.97 0.95 1.69
CA SER A 112 7.22 2.18 1.46
C SER A 112 7.57 3.30 2.43
N ALA A 113 7.13 4.50 2.07
CA ALA A 113 7.10 5.66 2.93
C ALA A 113 5.67 6.19 3.08
N LEU A 114 5.32 6.63 4.29
CA LEU A 114 4.11 7.42 4.51
C LEU A 114 4.50 8.89 4.43
N ILE A 115 3.86 9.65 3.54
CA ILE A 115 4.13 11.07 3.34
C ILE A 115 2.86 11.91 3.50
N ALA A 116 3.00 13.11 4.03
CA ALA A 116 2.00 14.16 3.96
C ALA A 116 2.05 14.87 2.60
N MET A 117 0.92 15.43 2.16
CA MET A 117 0.80 16.22 0.94
C MET A 117 1.04 17.69 1.23
N GLY A 118 2.18 18.10 1.78
CA GLY A 118 2.51 19.50 2.09
C GLY A 118 3.59 20.11 1.18
N ASP A 119 3.73 21.43 1.21
CA ASP A 119 4.74 22.17 0.43
C ASP A 119 6.06 22.22 1.22
N GLY A 120 6.92 21.24 1.05
CA GLY A 120 8.17 21.18 1.84
C GLY A 120 9.12 20.04 1.48
N GLY A 121 8.92 19.39 0.33
CA GLY A 121 9.76 18.29 -0.11
C GLY A 121 9.66 17.05 0.78
N THR A 122 10.55 16.08 0.55
CA THR A 122 10.61 14.85 1.37
C THR A 122 10.85 15.14 2.85
N GLY A 123 11.72 16.11 3.18
CA GLY A 123 12.15 16.36 4.56
C GLY A 123 11.02 16.82 5.49
N ALA A 124 10.13 17.70 5.01
CA ALA A 124 9.01 18.20 5.80
C ALA A 124 7.81 17.23 5.82
N ASN A 125 7.68 16.41 4.79
CA ASN A 125 6.48 15.61 4.56
C ASN A 125 6.61 14.14 4.95
N LEU A 126 7.82 13.64 5.20
CA LEU A 126 8.03 12.24 5.55
C LEU A 126 7.51 11.94 6.97
N LEU A 127 6.37 11.26 7.04
CA LEU A 127 5.74 10.87 8.31
C LEU A 127 6.33 9.57 8.86
N ARG A 128 6.60 8.60 7.98
CA ARG A 128 7.17 7.30 8.37
C ARG A 128 7.99 6.69 7.26
N ARG A 129 9.24 6.35 7.58
CA ARG A 129 10.09 5.47 6.77
C ARG A 129 9.75 4.01 7.01
N ARG A 130 9.97 3.17 6.00
CA ARG A 130 9.71 1.73 6.03
C ARG A 130 8.34 1.40 6.62
N ALA A 131 7.30 2.05 6.12
CA ALA A 131 5.94 1.91 6.66
C ALA A 131 5.39 0.48 6.47
N ALA A 132 5.71 -0.14 5.34
CA ALA A 132 5.44 -1.53 5.01
C ALA A 132 6.50 -2.06 4.04
N GLN A 133 6.67 -3.39 4.01
CA GLN A 133 7.47 -4.10 3.02
C GLN A 133 6.56 -4.56 1.88
N HIS A 134 6.96 -4.40 0.62
CA HIS A 134 6.08 -4.65 -0.53
C HIS A 134 6.46 -5.94 -1.26
N VAL A 135 5.44 -6.74 -1.58
CA VAL A 135 5.60 -8.03 -2.27
C VAL A 135 4.64 -8.10 -3.44
N SER A 136 5.14 -8.50 -4.61
CA SER A 136 4.28 -8.88 -5.73
C SER A 136 4.32 -10.37 -5.96
N LEU A 137 3.14 -10.99 -5.94
CA LEU A 137 2.95 -12.36 -6.43
C LEU A 137 2.41 -12.39 -7.86
N ALA A 138 2.22 -11.22 -8.50
CA ALA A 138 1.81 -11.16 -9.88
C ALA A 138 2.95 -11.61 -10.80
N GLN A 139 2.60 -12.19 -11.95
CA GLN A 139 3.60 -12.52 -12.96
C GLN A 139 4.20 -11.22 -13.51
N ILE A 140 5.52 -11.24 -13.71
CA ILE A 140 6.26 -10.11 -14.26
C ILE A 140 6.30 -10.29 -15.78
N PRO A 141 5.61 -9.44 -16.56
CA PRO A 141 5.53 -9.62 -18.00
C PRO A 141 6.91 -9.59 -18.66
N ARG A 142 7.10 -10.44 -19.68
CA ARG A 142 8.27 -10.42 -20.60
C ARG A 142 9.63 -10.70 -19.95
N ARG A 143 9.66 -11.21 -18.72
CA ARG A 143 10.91 -11.61 -18.05
C ARG A 143 11.39 -12.97 -18.55
N THR A 144 12.68 -13.07 -18.88
CA THR A 144 13.35 -14.32 -19.29
C THR A 144 14.14 -14.98 -18.16
N THR A 145 14.44 -14.24 -17.09
CA THR A 145 15.18 -14.72 -15.91
C THR A 145 14.22 -15.10 -14.78
N TYR A 146 14.63 -16.06 -13.94
CA TYR A 146 13.84 -16.49 -12.78
C TYR A 146 13.51 -15.30 -11.84
N PRO A 147 12.25 -15.18 -11.37
CA PRO A 147 11.13 -16.08 -11.60
C PRO A 147 10.31 -15.71 -12.85
N THR A 148 9.94 -16.71 -13.65
CA THR A 148 9.12 -16.54 -14.87
C THR A 148 7.66 -16.97 -14.68
N SER A 149 7.30 -17.46 -13.49
CA SER A 149 5.96 -17.94 -13.15
C SER A 149 5.54 -17.52 -11.74
N THR A 150 4.23 -17.56 -11.47
CA THR A 150 3.70 -17.33 -10.12
C THR A 150 4.25 -18.33 -9.11
N MET A 151 4.49 -19.59 -9.52
CA MET A 151 5.09 -20.59 -8.64
C MET A 151 6.53 -20.22 -8.29
N GLY A 152 7.31 -19.77 -9.28
CA GLY A 152 8.67 -19.26 -9.04
C GLY A 152 8.68 -18.05 -8.13
N THR A 153 7.72 -17.13 -8.29
CA THR A 153 7.59 -15.92 -7.45
C THR A 153 7.33 -16.28 -5.99
N VAL A 154 6.42 -17.22 -5.74
CA VAL A 154 6.14 -17.74 -4.40
C VAL A 154 7.34 -18.46 -3.80
N ALA A 155 8.05 -19.27 -4.60
CA ALA A 155 9.24 -19.97 -4.16
C ALA A 155 10.37 -19.00 -3.80
N LEU A 156 10.60 -17.97 -4.61
CA LEU A 156 11.60 -16.94 -4.35
C LEU A 156 11.30 -16.17 -3.06
N PHE A 157 10.06 -15.71 -2.87
CA PHE A 157 9.66 -15.04 -1.64
C PHE A 157 9.85 -15.95 -0.41
N ARG A 158 9.34 -17.19 -0.50
CA ARG A 158 9.47 -18.18 0.58
C ARG A 158 10.93 -18.42 0.95
N GLN A 159 11.77 -18.69 -0.04
CA GLN A 159 13.20 -18.92 0.15
C GLN A 159 13.86 -17.72 0.81
N THR A 160 13.62 -16.51 0.31
CA THR A 160 14.25 -15.30 0.85
C THR A 160 13.87 -15.05 2.31
N VAL A 161 12.62 -15.31 2.70
CA VAL A 161 12.20 -15.20 4.12
C VAL A 161 12.90 -16.23 5.00
N LEU A 162 13.04 -17.48 4.53
CA LEU A 162 13.76 -18.53 5.26
C LEU A 162 15.25 -18.20 5.38
N ASP A 163 15.86 -17.73 4.30
CA ASP A 163 17.26 -17.30 4.26
C ASP A 163 17.51 -16.13 5.21
N ALA A 164 16.60 -15.15 5.29
CA ALA A 164 16.71 -14.03 6.22
C ALA A 164 16.60 -14.46 7.70
N ARG A 165 15.74 -15.42 8.01
CA ARG A 165 15.65 -16.00 9.36
C ARG A 165 16.91 -16.77 9.73
N TRP A 166 17.43 -17.59 8.81
CA TRP A 166 18.71 -18.28 8.99
C TRP A 166 19.84 -17.27 9.20
N TYR A 167 19.89 -16.23 8.38
CA TYR A 167 20.89 -15.18 8.44
C TYR A 167 20.91 -14.49 9.80
N ASP A 168 19.74 -14.11 10.32
CA ASP A 168 19.61 -13.48 11.64
C ASP A 168 20.13 -14.39 12.76
N GLN A 169 19.72 -15.66 12.75
CA GLN A 169 20.15 -16.65 13.73
C GLN A 169 21.66 -16.90 13.66
N ALA A 170 22.22 -17.03 12.47
CA ALA A 170 23.65 -17.26 12.30
C ALA A 170 24.49 -16.07 12.78
N ARG A 171 24.01 -14.84 12.58
CA ARG A 171 24.66 -13.63 13.14
C ARG A 171 24.56 -13.55 14.66
N GLU A 172 23.44 -13.97 15.24
CA GLU A 172 23.29 -14.07 16.70
C GLU A 172 24.26 -15.10 17.29
N ILE A 173 24.34 -16.30 16.70
CA ILE A 173 25.29 -17.35 17.12
C ILE A 173 26.72 -16.85 17.04
N TRP A 174 27.10 -16.18 15.94
CA TRP A 174 28.44 -15.60 15.80
C TRP A 174 28.74 -14.52 16.85
N ARG A 175 27.74 -13.68 17.21
CA ARG A 175 27.89 -12.68 18.29
C ARG A 175 28.16 -13.33 19.65
N GLN A 176 27.59 -14.50 19.91
CA GLN A 176 27.80 -15.27 21.14
C GLN A 176 29.08 -16.12 21.09
N HIS A 177 29.50 -16.54 19.89
CA HIS A 177 30.67 -17.38 19.66
C HIS A 177 31.57 -16.81 18.53
N PRO A 178 32.33 -15.73 18.80
CA PRO A 178 33.10 -15.04 17.76
C PRO A 178 34.23 -15.86 17.13
N GLN A 179 34.58 -17.00 17.72
CA GLN A 179 35.57 -17.93 17.16
C GLN A 179 35.05 -18.71 15.94
N GLN A 180 33.74 -18.74 15.71
CA GLN A 180 33.14 -19.38 14.54
C GLN A 180 33.30 -18.51 13.28
N GLN A 181 33.14 -19.12 12.11
CA GLN A 181 33.15 -18.39 10.85
C GLN A 181 32.00 -17.38 10.79
N ARG A 182 32.35 -16.11 10.56
CA ARG A 182 31.36 -15.04 10.38
C ARG A 182 30.63 -15.21 9.05
N VAL A 183 29.29 -15.11 9.08
CA VAL A 183 28.47 -15.02 7.87
C VAL A 183 28.74 -13.70 7.15
N ALA A 184 28.91 -13.76 5.82
CA ALA A 184 29.14 -12.58 4.99
C ALA A 184 27.97 -11.59 5.13
N TYR A 185 28.24 -10.29 4.99
CA TYR A 185 27.18 -9.29 5.00
C TYR A 185 26.36 -9.39 3.72
N ASP A 186 25.03 -9.42 3.85
CA ASP A 186 24.08 -9.33 2.75
C ASP A 186 23.03 -8.29 3.11
N ALA A 187 22.96 -7.21 2.33
CA ALA A 187 22.10 -6.07 2.59
C ALA A 187 20.61 -6.45 2.54
N SER A 188 20.23 -7.34 1.63
CA SER A 188 18.84 -7.78 1.47
C SER A 188 18.41 -8.65 2.65
N LEU A 189 19.25 -9.59 3.06
CA LEU A 189 18.96 -10.44 4.22
C LEU A 189 18.99 -9.65 5.53
N GLU A 190 19.91 -8.69 5.69
CA GLU A 190 19.96 -7.81 6.87
C GLU A 190 18.67 -6.99 6.99
N ALA A 191 18.24 -6.35 5.90
CA ALA A 191 17.03 -5.54 5.88
C ALA A 191 15.77 -6.37 6.13
N LEU A 192 15.65 -7.52 5.44
CA LEU A 192 14.49 -8.38 5.61
C LEU A 192 14.43 -9.00 7.01
N ALA A 193 15.57 -9.43 7.56
CA ALA A 193 15.64 -9.92 8.94
C ALA A 193 15.20 -8.82 9.94
N GLY A 194 15.65 -7.58 9.72
CA GLY A 194 15.22 -6.42 10.50
C GLY A 194 13.70 -6.19 10.43
N ASP A 195 13.12 -6.23 9.24
CA ASP A 195 11.68 -6.05 9.02
C ASP A 195 10.86 -7.19 9.69
N LEU A 196 11.32 -8.44 9.57
CA LEU A 196 10.69 -9.60 10.21
C LEU A 196 10.73 -9.47 11.74
N ARG A 197 11.89 -9.12 12.32
CA ARG A 197 12.05 -8.94 13.77
C ARG A 197 11.22 -7.76 14.30
N GLY A 198 11.14 -6.68 13.53
CA GLY A 198 10.38 -5.48 13.87
C GLY A 198 8.86 -5.63 13.68
N GLY A 199 8.38 -6.76 13.15
CA GLY A 199 6.97 -6.98 12.87
C GLY A 199 6.43 -6.04 11.80
N VAL A 200 7.26 -5.63 10.83
CA VAL A 200 6.83 -4.81 9.69
C VAL A 200 5.78 -5.57 8.90
N ARG A 201 4.72 -4.88 8.48
CA ARG A 201 3.66 -5.48 7.68
C ARG A 201 4.07 -5.60 6.22
N PHE A 202 3.70 -6.71 5.60
CA PHE A 202 3.93 -7.01 4.19
C PHE A 202 2.67 -6.75 3.38
N VAL A 203 2.76 -5.89 2.36
CA VAL A 203 1.66 -5.63 1.43
C VAL A 203 1.84 -6.56 0.23
N PHE A 204 0.92 -7.51 0.06
CA PHE A 204 0.94 -8.44 -1.06
C PHE A 204 0.05 -7.92 -2.20
N LYS A 205 0.66 -7.55 -3.32
CA LYS A 205 -0.02 -7.29 -4.59
C LYS A 205 -0.25 -8.60 -5.34
N THR A 206 -1.48 -8.80 -5.79
CA THR A 206 -1.90 -10.03 -6.48
C THR A 206 -2.69 -9.69 -7.74
N ALA A 207 -2.61 -10.54 -8.77
CA ALA A 207 -3.25 -10.29 -10.06
C ALA A 207 -4.71 -10.76 -10.12
N ASP A 208 -5.09 -11.71 -9.27
CA ASP A 208 -6.38 -12.39 -9.36
C ASP A 208 -6.88 -12.88 -7.99
N PRO A 209 -8.17 -13.24 -7.86
CA PRO A 209 -8.75 -13.74 -6.61
C PRO A 209 -8.03 -14.95 -5.98
N ASN A 210 -7.48 -15.87 -6.79
CA ASN A 210 -6.71 -17.00 -6.28
C ASN A 210 -5.35 -16.55 -5.74
N GLY A 211 -4.78 -15.49 -6.33
CA GLY A 211 -3.60 -14.80 -5.83
C GLY A 211 -3.77 -14.33 -4.38
N ALA A 212 -4.90 -13.71 -4.05
CA ALA A 212 -5.20 -13.26 -2.68
C ALA A 212 -5.21 -14.41 -1.66
N ALA A 213 -5.87 -15.52 -1.99
CA ALA A 213 -5.89 -16.71 -1.14
C ALA A 213 -4.48 -17.33 -0.97
N ARG A 214 -3.67 -17.29 -2.05
CA ARG A 214 -2.28 -17.77 -2.03
C ARG A 214 -1.39 -16.90 -1.15
N ALA A 215 -1.49 -15.58 -1.27
CA ALA A 215 -0.80 -14.63 -0.41
C ALA A 215 -1.13 -14.86 1.06
N ALA A 216 -2.42 -15.02 1.40
CA ALA A 216 -2.84 -15.29 2.77
C ALA A 216 -2.34 -16.62 3.34
N ARG A 217 -2.29 -17.67 2.51
CA ARG A 217 -1.70 -18.95 2.92
C ARG A 217 -0.20 -18.81 3.16
N LEU A 218 0.51 -18.16 2.24
CA LEU A 218 1.95 -17.97 2.32
C LEU A 218 2.35 -17.11 3.51
N ALA A 219 1.59 -16.05 3.78
CA ALA A 219 1.82 -15.18 4.93
C ALA A 219 1.69 -15.94 6.26
N ARG A 220 0.66 -16.79 6.39
CA ARG A 220 0.47 -17.65 7.57
C ARG A 220 1.53 -18.74 7.69
N GLU A 221 1.89 -19.36 6.57
CA GLU A 221 2.95 -20.38 6.53
C GLU A 221 4.28 -19.84 7.06
N LEU A 222 4.60 -18.59 6.69
CA LEU A 222 5.86 -17.93 7.05
C LEU A 222 5.75 -17.04 8.28
N ASP A 223 4.59 -17.00 8.94
CA ASP A 223 4.32 -16.14 10.10
C ASP A 223 4.76 -14.69 9.86
N VAL A 224 4.33 -14.10 8.73
CA VAL A 224 4.60 -12.70 8.39
C VAL A 224 3.31 -11.87 8.51
N PRO A 225 3.34 -10.73 9.23
CA PRO A 225 2.19 -9.83 9.29
C PRO A 225 1.87 -9.32 7.89
N ALA A 226 0.65 -9.54 7.40
CA ALA A 226 0.31 -9.25 6.01
C ALA A 226 -0.93 -8.36 5.86
N MET A 227 -0.99 -7.69 4.72
CA MET A 227 -2.17 -7.06 4.15
C MET A 227 -2.19 -7.32 2.64
N LEU A 228 -3.35 -7.18 2.02
CA LEU A 228 -3.53 -7.40 0.59
C LEU A 228 -3.73 -6.07 -0.13
N MET A 229 -3.02 -5.86 -1.23
CA MET A 229 -3.40 -4.87 -2.23
C MET A 229 -4.38 -5.55 -3.19
N GLY A 230 -5.62 -5.08 -3.19
CA GLY A 230 -6.73 -5.60 -3.96
C GLY A 230 -6.57 -5.36 -5.46
N ASN A 231 -7.29 -6.15 -6.26
CA ASN A 231 -7.30 -6.05 -7.72
C ASN A 231 -8.65 -5.58 -8.27
N GLY A 232 -9.55 -5.10 -7.39
CA GLY A 232 -10.88 -4.62 -7.77
C GLY A 232 -11.91 -5.74 -7.98
N ARG A 233 -11.54 -7.00 -7.71
CA ARG A 233 -12.39 -8.19 -7.87
C ARG A 233 -12.60 -8.96 -6.58
N GLU A 234 -12.45 -8.29 -5.43
CA GLU A 234 -12.59 -8.90 -4.10
C GLU A 234 -13.98 -9.51 -3.88
N TYR A 235 -15.02 -8.91 -4.47
CA TYR A 235 -16.40 -9.43 -4.47
C TYR A 235 -16.50 -10.90 -4.95
N GLN A 236 -15.56 -11.36 -5.78
CA GLN A 236 -15.53 -12.74 -6.28
C GLN A 236 -15.00 -13.75 -5.23
N CYS A 237 -14.33 -13.30 -4.17
CA CYS A 237 -13.66 -14.17 -3.19
C CYS A 237 -13.82 -13.72 -1.73
N LEU A 238 -14.89 -13.00 -1.39
CA LEU A 238 -15.15 -12.48 -0.05
C LEU A 238 -15.07 -13.53 1.06
N ALA A 239 -15.59 -14.74 0.81
CA ALA A 239 -15.54 -15.83 1.80
C ALA A 239 -14.09 -16.26 2.11
N GLN A 240 -13.25 -16.35 1.08
CA GLN A 240 -11.84 -16.68 1.20
C GLN A 240 -11.07 -15.57 1.91
N LEU A 241 -11.34 -14.30 1.56
CA LEU A 241 -10.74 -13.12 2.21
C LEU A 241 -11.12 -13.03 3.69
N ARG A 242 -12.40 -13.29 4.01
CA ARG A 242 -12.88 -13.32 5.41
C ARG A 242 -12.18 -14.42 6.20
N LYS A 243 -12.00 -15.61 5.62
CA LYS A 243 -11.27 -16.72 6.25
C LYS A 243 -9.77 -16.43 6.38
N ALA A 244 -9.20 -15.63 5.48
CA ALA A 244 -7.82 -15.18 5.55
C ALA A 244 -7.61 -14.16 6.68
N ALA A 245 -8.63 -13.37 7.02
CA ALA A 245 -8.61 -12.33 8.05
C ALA A 245 -7.46 -11.32 7.86
N LEU A 246 -7.12 -11.02 6.60
CA LEU A 246 -6.16 -9.99 6.25
C LEU A 246 -6.87 -8.67 5.95
N PRO A 247 -6.30 -7.52 6.36
CA PRO A 247 -6.73 -6.23 5.85
C PRO A 247 -6.54 -6.15 4.34
N VAL A 248 -7.45 -5.46 3.65
CA VAL A 248 -7.43 -5.30 2.19
C VAL A 248 -7.46 -3.82 1.82
N ILE A 249 -6.54 -3.41 0.96
CA ILE A 249 -6.55 -2.10 0.32
C ILE A 249 -7.31 -2.26 -1.00
N VAL A 250 -8.48 -1.65 -1.12
CA VAL A 250 -9.38 -1.80 -2.28
C VAL A 250 -9.21 -0.60 -3.22
N PRO A 251 -8.85 -0.83 -4.50
CA PRO A 251 -8.76 0.26 -5.47
C PRO A 251 -10.15 0.76 -5.87
N LEU A 252 -10.23 2.07 -6.13
CA LEU A 252 -11.42 2.73 -6.66
C LEU A 252 -11.41 2.87 -8.20
N ASP A 253 -10.44 2.23 -8.86
CA ASP A 253 -10.35 2.14 -10.32
C ASP A 253 -11.42 1.19 -10.88
N PHE A 254 -12.55 1.78 -11.31
CA PHE A 254 -13.68 1.05 -11.85
C PHE A 254 -13.61 0.95 -13.39
N PRO A 255 -14.02 -0.18 -13.98
CA PRO A 255 -14.04 -0.35 -15.42
C PRO A 255 -14.96 0.66 -16.11
N LYS A 256 -14.52 1.18 -17.26
CA LYS A 256 -15.32 2.07 -18.10
C LYS A 256 -16.56 1.33 -18.66
N PRO A 257 -17.67 2.04 -18.96
CA PRO A 257 -18.84 1.43 -19.55
C PRO A 257 -18.52 0.67 -20.85
N PRO A 258 -18.98 -0.57 -21.00
CA PRO A 258 -18.75 -1.37 -22.20
C PRO A 258 -19.49 -0.77 -23.40
N LYS A 259 -18.88 -0.81 -24.58
CA LYS A 259 -19.45 -0.23 -25.81
C LYS A 259 -20.45 -1.20 -26.46
N VAL A 260 -21.73 -1.03 -26.14
CA VAL A 260 -22.83 -1.87 -26.66
C VAL A 260 -23.63 -1.21 -27.79
N GLY A 261 -23.16 -0.07 -28.32
CA GLY A 261 -23.88 0.73 -29.31
C GLY A 261 -23.86 0.17 -30.73
N ASP A 262 -22.86 -0.65 -31.07
CA ASP A 262 -22.72 -1.32 -32.36
C ASP A 262 -22.87 -2.85 -32.18
N GLU A 263 -23.58 -3.50 -33.10
CA GLU A 263 -23.87 -4.95 -32.99
C GLU A 263 -22.61 -5.81 -33.13
N GLY A 264 -21.59 -5.31 -33.84
CA GLY A 264 -20.27 -5.93 -33.92
C GLY A 264 -19.50 -5.81 -32.61
N GLU A 265 -19.41 -4.59 -32.05
CA GLU A 265 -18.75 -4.36 -30.75
C GLU A 265 -19.44 -5.14 -29.61
N ALA A 266 -20.78 -5.21 -29.62
CA ALA A 266 -21.55 -5.94 -28.61
C ALA A 266 -21.29 -7.45 -28.57
N ARG A 267 -20.93 -8.07 -29.71
CA ARG A 267 -20.65 -9.51 -29.80
C ARG A 267 -19.27 -9.89 -29.25
N GLU A 268 -18.34 -8.94 -29.21
CA GLU A 268 -16.98 -9.14 -28.69
C GLU A 268 -16.91 -8.95 -27.16
N ILE A 269 -17.92 -8.32 -26.55
CA ILE A 269 -17.95 -8.12 -25.10
C ILE A 269 -18.25 -9.44 -24.38
N GLY A 270 -17.29 -9.90 -23.58
CA GLY A 270 -17.44 -11.10 -22.78
C GLY A 270 -18.38 -10.91 -21.58
N LEU A 271 -19.11 -11.96 -21.20
CA LEU A 271 -19.95 -11.96 -19.99
C LEU A 271 -19.16 -11.61 -18.71
N ALA A 272 -17.89 -12.00 -18.64
CA ALA A 272 -17.02 -11.68 -17.51
C ALA A 272 -16.75 -10.18 -17.39
N GLU A 273 -16.69 -9.46 -18.51
CA GLU A 273 -16.49 -8.01 -18.54
C GLU A 273 -17.76 -7.29 -18.09
N LEU A 274 -18.92 -7.65 -18.64
CA LEU A 274 -20.22 -7.09 -18.21
C LEU A 274 -20.46 -7.27 -16.71
N ARG A 275 -20.18 -8.46 -16.19
CA ARG A 275 -20.28 -8.74 -14.74
C ARG A 275 -19.30 -7.91 -13.93
N HIS A 276 -18.09 -7.70 -14.43
CA HIS A 276 -17.12 -6.89 -13.70
C HIS A 276 -17.53 -5.42 -13.66
N TRP A 277 -18.03 -4.89 -14.77
CA TRP A 277 -18.57 -3.54 -14.84
C TRP A 277 -19.73 -3.30 -13.87
N ASP A 278 -20.67 -4.25 -13.77
CA ASP A 278 -21.82 -4.15 -12.86
C ASP A 278 -21.41 -4.23 -11.37
N HIS A 279 -20.48 -5.13 -11.03
CA HIS A 279 -20.13 -5.40 -9.62
C HIS A 279 -18.99 -4.53 -9.06
N ALA A 280 -18.09 -4.01 -9.88
CA ALA A 280 -16.90 -3.28 -9.40
C ALA A 280 -17.23 -2.08 -8.49
N PRO A 281 -18.23 -1.22 -8.78
CA PRO A 281 -18.58 -0.10 -7.90
C PRO A 281 -19.11 -0.52 -6.52
N ALA A 282 -19.75 -1.69 -6.43
CA ALA A 282 -20.26 -2.24 -5.18
C ALA A 282 -19.16 -2.92 -4.34
N ASN A 283 -18.01 -3.24 -4.94
CA ASN A 283 -16.94 -4.03 -4.34
C ASN A 283 -16.47 -3.50 -2.96
N PRO A 284 -16.22 -2.18 -2.75
CA PRO A 284 -15.85 -1.68 -1.43
C PRO A 284 -16.94 -1.90 -0.37
N ALA A 285 -18.21 -1.68 -0.75
CA ALA A 285 -19.35 -1.85 0.15
C ALA A 285 -19.57 -3.33 0.50
N GLU A 286 -19.43 -4.24 -0.48
CA GLU A 286 -19.51 -5.68 -0.25
C GLU A 286 -18.36 -6.19 0.62
N ALA A 287 -17.15 -5.70 0.42
CA ALA A 287 -15.99 -6.04 1.25
C ALA A 287 -16.19 -5.63 2.72
N LEU A 288 -16.69 -4.41 2.95
CA LEU A 288 -17.07 -3.93 4.29
C LEU A 288 -18.22 -4.76 4.89
N GLY A 289 -19.26 -5.03 4.11
CA GLY A 289 -20.42 -5.83 4.53
C GLY A 289 -20.05 -7.28 4.89
N ALA A 290 -19.02 -7.83 4.25
CA ALA A 290 -18.45 -9.14 4.58
C ALA A 290 -17.64 -9.15 5.89
N GLY A 291 -17.41 -7.97 6.50
CA GLY A 291 -16.66 -7.80 7.74
C GLY A 291 -15.14 -7.73 7.54
N LEU A 292 -14.66 -7.36 6.35
CA LEU A 292 -13.24 -7.15 6.09
C LEU A 292 -12.79 -5.79 6.64
N THR A 293 -11.54 -5.72 7.10
CA THR A 293 -10.89 -4.43 7.38
C THR A 293 -10.42 -3.85 6.05
N VAL A 294 -11.05 -2.76 5.61
CA VAL A 294 -10.80 -2.15 4.30
C VAL A 294 -10.14 -0.77 4.46
N ALA A 295 -9.16 -0.50 3.60
CA ALA A 295 -8.71 0.85 3.28
C ALA A 295 -8.91 1.09 1.78
N LEU A 296 -9.05 2.34 1.35
CA LEU A 296 -9.27 2.71 -0.05
C LEU A 296 -8.00 3.28 -0.66
N THR A 297 -7.90 3.20 -1.98
CA THR A 297 -6.82 3.82 -2.74
C THR A 297 -7.29 4.35 -4.09
N SER A 298 -6.71 5.47 -4.53
CA SER A 298 -6.84 6.00 -5.89
C SER A 298 -5.93 5.29 -6.90
N PHE A 299 -5.13 4.31 -6.49
CA PHE A 299 -4.26 3.56 -7.39
C PHE A 299 -5.05 2.92 -8.54
N GLY A 300 -4.59 3.18 -9.77
CA GLY A 300 -5.24 2.76 -11.02
C GLY A 300 -5.91 3.91 -11.77
N LEU A 301 -6.32 4.96 -11.06
CA LEU A 301 -6.92 6.16 -11.67
C LEU A 301 -5.87 7.00 -12.41
N GLU A 302 -6.27 7.64 -13.51
CA GLU A 302 -5.45 8.62 -14.23
C GLU A 302 -5.28 9.90 -13.40
N VAL A 303 -6.37 10.34 -12.75
CA VAL A 303 -6.41 11.47 -11.83
C VAL A 303 -7.10 11.02 -10.54
N PRO A 304 -6.54 11.30 -9.35
CA PRO A 304 -7.13 10.87 -8.08
C PRO A 304 -8.52 11.45 -7.76
N GLY A 305 -8.92 12.50 -8.47
CA GLY A 305 -10.21 13.17 -8.29
C GLY A 305 -11.31 12.69 -9.24
N ASP A 306 -11.00 11.79 -10.17
CA ASP A 306 -11.98 11.15 -11.06
C ASP A 306 -12.73 10.03 -10.32
#